data_AF-F0ZX98-F1
#
_entry.id   AF-F0ZX98-F1
#
_cell.length_a   1.000
_cell.length_b   1.000
_cell.length_c   1.000
_cell.angle_alpha   90.00
_cell.angle_beta   90.00
_cell.angle_gamma   90.00
#
_symmetry.space_group_name_H-M   'P 1'
#
loop_
_entity.id
_entity.type
_entity.pdbx_description
1 polymer ?
#
loop_
_entity_poly.entity_id
_entity_poly.type
_entity_poly.pdbx_seq_one_letter_code
_entity_poly.pdbx_strand_id
1 'polypeptide(L)'
;MKYLIVIVLAILALLSTSTVQAGATECEFCEFIANYVDDYVKQNKTISQIEVLVEKVCIIAGSNEEACKDIVQGYLGQIIVMLENFETPAAICAQLGFCGGSSEKQVQGGLKCDICSFLLKKIEGYITAGKTEKEIMSSLDGDCKHLHSASSICESMVDEYAPQIIQLLLNKENPDEVCKQIHLC
;
A
#
# COMPACT_ATOMS: atom_id res chain seq x y z
N MET A 1 34.25 34.57 -27.46
CA MET A 1 33.29 33.65 -28.14
C MET A 1 33.14 32.33 -27.39
N LYS A 2 34.22 31.59 -27.08
CA LYS A 2 34.15 30.34 -26.29
C LYS A 2 33.53 30.49 -24.88
N TYR A 3 33.86 31.57 -24.16
CA TYR A 3 33.28 31.84 -22.83
C TYR A 3 31.78 32.18 -22.84
N LEU A 4 31.29 32.83 -23.90
CA LEU A 4 29.86 33.12 -24.06
C LEU A 4 29.04 31.84 -24.25
N ILE A 5 29.58 30.86 -24.97
CA ILE A 5 28.93 29.55 -25.18
C ILE A 5 28.86 28.76 -23.87
N VAL A 6 29.93 28.79 -23.05
CA VAL A 6 29.95 28.12 -21.74
C VAL A 6 28.93 28.75 -20.77
N ILE A 7 28.79 30.07 -20.78
CA ILE A 7 27.81 30.78 -19.95
C ILE A 7 26.37 30.49 -20.41
N VAL A 8 26.11 30.43 -21.72
CA VAL A 8 24.77 30.08 -22.25
C VAL A 8 24.39 28.63 -21.93
N LEU A 9 25.34 27.68 -21.98
CA LEU A 9 25.10 26.29 -21.58
C LEU A 9 24.87 26.14 -20.06
N ALA A 10 25.59 26.91 -19.25
CA ALA A 10 25.38 26.95 -17.80
C ALA A 10 24.03 27.57 -17.40
N ILE A 11 23.56 28.58 -18.16
CA ILE A 11 22.25 29.22 -17.95
C ILE A 11 21.11 28.31 -18.42
N LEU A 12 21.30 27.54 -19.51
CA LEU A 12 20.33 26.53 -19.96
C LEU A 12 20.19 25.37 -18.96
N ALA A 13 21.25 25.04 -18.21
CA ALA A 13 21.19 24.06 -17.12
C ALA A 13 20.47 24.58 -15.86
N LEU A 14 20.24 25.90 -15.74
CA LEU A 14 19.54 26.54 -14.62
C LEU A 14 18.04 26.77 -14.91
N LEU A 15 17.57 26.54 -16.13
CA LEU A 15 16.16 26.63 -16.47
C LEU A 15 15.51 25.24 -16.39
N SER A 16 15.07 24.93 -15.17
CA SER A 16 14.04 23.94 -14.81
C SER A 16 14.37 22.45 -14.98
N THR A 17 15.22 21.93 -14.09
CA THR A 17 14.89 20.65 -13.44
C THR A 17 13.82 20.95 -12.40
N SER A 18 12.55 20.87 -12.79
CA SER A 18 11.46 20.74 -11.83
C SER A 18 11.60 19.37 -11.19
N THR A 19 12.32 19.25 -10.08
CA THR A 19 12.13 18.12 -9.18
C THR A 19 10.72 18.25 -8.63
N VAL A 20 9.75 17.69 -9.35
CA VAL A 20 8.42 17.46 -8.78
C VAL A 20 8.66 16.58 -7.56
N GLN A 21 8.40 17.16 -6.40
CA GLN A 21 8.42 16.46 -5.13
C GLN A 21 7.44 15.28 -5.25
N ALA A 22 7.93 14.06 -5.43
CA ALA A 22 7.08 12.88 -5.62
C ALA A 22 6.02 12.75 -4.50
N GLY A 23 6.35 13.15 -3.27
CA GLY A 23 5.42 13.16 -2.14
C GLY A 23 4.37 14.28 -2.13
N ALA A 24 4.53 15.37 -2.89
CA ALA A 24 3.51 16.42 -2.94
C ALA A 24 2.29 15.97 -3.76
N THR A 25 2.53 15.25 -4.86
CA THR A 25 1.47 14.72 -5.73
C THR A 25 0.73 13.56 -5.08
N GLU A 26 1.42 12.69 -4.35
CA GLU A 26 0.81 11.58 -3.61
C GLU A 26 -0.06 12.06 -2.44
N CYS A 27 0.39 13.08 -1.71
CA CYS A 27 -0.39 13.71 -0.64
C CYS A 27 -1.70 14.29 -1.16
N GLU A 28 -1.64 15.15 -2.20
CA GLU A 28 -2.83 15.75 -2.80
C GLU A 28 -3.81 14.69 -3.31
N PHE A 29 -3.28 13.60 -3.87
CA PHE A 29 -4.10 12.52 -4.39
C PHE A 29 -4.78 11.71 -3.28
N CYS A 30 -4.04 11.40 -2.20
CA CYS A 30 -4.63 10.77 -1.03
C CYS A 30 -5.71 11.65 -0.43
N GLU A 31 -5.45 12.93 -0.21
CA GLU A 31 -6.42 13.85 0.39
C GLU A 31 -7.66 13.96 -0.47
N PHE A 32 -7.50 14.03 -1.80
CA PHE A 32 -8.62 14.04 -2.71
C PHE A 32 -9.50 12.78 -2.58
N ILE A 33 -8.90 11.59 -2.57
CA ILE A 33 -9.64 10.33 -2.38
C ILE A 33 -10.29 10.28 -1.00
N ALA A 34 -9.56 10.60 0.06
CA ALA A 34 -10.07 10.54 1.43
C ALA A 34 -11.25 11.51 1.64
N ASN A 35 -11.18 12.73 1.09
CA ASN A 35 -12.32 13.66 1.11
C ASN A 35 -13.52 13.12 0.32
N TYR A 36 -13.26 12.56 -0.87
CA TYR A 36 -14.32 12.01 -1.71
C TYR A 36 -15.02 10.81 -1.03
N VAL A 37 -14.26 9.97 -0.32
CA VAL A 37 -14.79 8.84 0.46
C VAL A 37 -15.56 9.34 1.69
N ASP A 38 -15.04 10.33 2.42
CA ASP A 38 -15.66 10.93 3.60
C ASP A 38 -17.09 11.44 3.32
N ASP A 39 -17.28 12.12 2.18
CA ASP A 39 -18.60 12.57 1.75
C ASP A 39 -19.61 11.43 1.58
N TYR A 40 -19.15 10.24 1.16
CA TYR A 40 -20.02 9.07 0.99
C TYR A 40 -20.22 8.26 2.27
N VAL A 41 -19.21 8.20 3.13
CA VAL A 41 -19.34 7.64 4.48
C VAL A 41 -20.39 8.43 5.25
N LYS A 42 -20.36 9.77 5.21
CA LYS A 42 -21.39 10.65 5.80
C LYS A 42 -22.80 10.43 5.25
N GLN A 43 -22.91 9.90 4.03
CA GLN A 43 -24.19 9.54 3.39
C GLN A 43 -24.64 8.11 3.74
N ASN A 44 -23.96 7.40 4.63
CA ASN A 44 -24.20 6.00 4.99
C ASN A 44 -24.21 5.06 3.76
N LYS A 45 -23.36 5.33 2.76
CA LYS A 45 -23.17 4.39 1.64
C LYS A 45 -22.43 3.15 2.12
N THR A 46 -22.73 2.00 1.53
CA THR A 46 -21.99 0.78 1.82
C THR A 46 -20.60 0.82 1.18
N ILE A 47 -19.66 0.05 1.72
CA ILE A 47 -18.31 -0.10 1.18
C ILE A 47 -18.36 -0.41 -0.33
N SER A 48 -19.18 -1.37 -0.76
CA SER A 48 -19.32 -1.73 -2.17
C SER A 48 -19.88 -0.61 -3.05
N GLN A 49 -20.71 0.28 -2.51
CA GLN A 49 -21.17 1.46 -3.25
C GLN A 49 -20.07 2.50 -3.40
N ILE A 50 -19.23 2.66 -2.35
CA ILE A 50 -18.09 3.57 -2.36
C ILE A 50 -17.02 3.06 -3.33
N GLU A 51 -16.70 1.76 -3.32
CA GLU A 51 -15.77 1.12 -4.27
C GLU A 51 -16.10 1.47 -5.73
N VAL A 52 -17.35 1.26 -6.15
CA VAL A 52 -17.81 1.57 -7.51
C VAL A 52 -17.69 3.06 -7.85
N LEU A 53 -17.84 3.94 -6.87
CA LEU A 53 -17.76 5.39 -7.06
C LEU A 53 -16.31 5.87 -7.15
N VAL A 54 -15.42 5.27 -6.37
CA VAL A 54 -13.98 5.59 -6.33
C VAL A 54 -13.25 4.97 -7.53
N GLU A 55 -13.68 3.81 -8.04
CA GLU A 55 -13.12 3.25 -9.28
C GLU A 55 -13.29 4.19 -10.49
N LYS A 56 -14.43 4.90 -10.56
CA LYS A 56 -14.68 5.90 -11.62
C LYS A 56 -13.72 7.08 -11.53
N VAL A 57 -13.28 7.42 -10.32
CA VAL A 57 -12.27 8.47 -10.10
C VAL A 57 -10.93 8.03 -10.71
N CYS A 58 -10.55 6.77 -10.56
CA CYS A 58 -9.32 6.25 -11.17
C CYS A 58 -9.33 6.31 -12.70
N ILE A 59 -10.47 6.07 -13.34
CA ILE A 59 -10.60 6.19 -14.80
C ILE A 59 -10.37 7.65 -15.27
N ILE A 60 -10.80 8.63 -14.47
CA ILE A 60 -10.61 10.06 -14.77
C ILE A 60 -9.15 10.49 -14.53
N ALA A 61 -8.41 9.79 -13.67
CA ALA A 61 -7.02 10.08 -13.35
C ALA A 61 -6.04 9.86 -14.54
N GLY A 62 -6.52 9.30 -15.66
CA GLY A 62 -5.77 9.22 -16.91
C GLY A 62 -4.47 8.42 -16.76
N SER A 63 -3.32 9.10 -16.89
CA SER A 63 -2.01 8.46 -16.77
C SER A 63 -1.74 7.84 -15.39
N ASN A 64 -2.49 8.24 -14.36
CA ASN A 64 -2.35 7.74 -13.00
C ASN A 64 -3.40 6.68 -12.65
N GLU A 65 -4.15 6.15 -13.62
CA GLU A 65 -5.23 5.19 -13.38
C GLU A 65 -4.75 3.95 -12.62
N GLU A 66 -3.62 3.36 -13.01
CA GLU A 66 -3.08 2.14 -12.39
C GLU A 66 -2.63 2.40 -10.95
N ALA A 67 -1.84 3.46 -10.72
CA ALA A 67 -1.46 3.90 -9.38
C ALA A 67 -2.68 4.25 -8.51
N CYS A 68 -3.73 4.83 -9.10
CA CYS A 68 -4.98 5.08 -8.40
C CYS A 68 -5.66 3.78 -7.98
N LYS A 69 -5.78 2.81 -8.89
CA LYS A 69 -6.39 1.51 -8.59
C LYS A 69 -5.63 0.80 -7.49
N ASP A 70 -4.30 0.84 -7.51
CA ASP A 70 -3.47 0.26 -6.44
C ASP A 70 -3.73 0.92 -5.08
N ILE A 71 -3.85 2.25 -5.05
CA ILE A 71 -4.17 2.98 -3.81
C ILE A 71 -5.58 2.65 -3.33
N VAL A 72 -6.56 2.62 -4.23
CA VAL A 72 -7.95 2.36 -3.89
C VAL A 72 -8.11 0.92 -3.41
N GLN A 73 -7.57 -0.06 -4.12
CA GLN A 73 -7.62 -1.47 -3.73
C GLN A 73 -6.82 -1.74 -2.45
N GLY A 74 -5.71 -1.04 -2.25
CA GLY A 74 -4.84 -1.21 -1.09
C GLY A 74 -5.26 -0.45 0.17
N TYR A 75 -5.98 0.67 0.06
CA TYR A 75 -6.21 1.57 1.20
C TYR A 75 -7.66 2.00 1.39
N LEU A 76 -8.57 1.80 0.42
CA LEU A 76 -9.96 2.29 0.55
C LEU A 76 -10.67 1.74 1.79
N GLY A 77 -10.52 0.45 2.09
CA GLY A 77 -11.11 -0.15 3.28
C GLY A 77 -10.58 0.49 4.58
N GLN A 78 -9.27 0.72 4.65
CA GLN A 78 -8.63 1.36 5.81
C GLN A 78 -9.05 2.83 5.95
N ILE A 79 -9.12 3.56 4.83
CA ILE A 79 -9.60 4.95 4.78
C ILE A 79 -11.04 5.03 5.31
N ILE A 80 -11.94 4.13 4.89
CA ILE A 80 -13.32 4.09 5.38
C ILE A 80 -13.35 3.87 6.90
N VAL A 81 -12.59 2.89 7.42
CA VAL A 81 -12.54 2.62 8.87
C VAL A 81 -12.02 3.82 9.65
N MET A 82 -10.97 4.50 9.17
CA MET A 82 -10.43 5.69 9.81
C MET A 82 -11.45 6.85 9.79
N LEU A 83 -12.18 7.03 8.69
CA LEU A 83 -13.25 8.02 8.59
C LEU A 83 -14.43 7.71 9.51
N GLU A 84 -14.82 6.43 9.64
CA GLU A 84 -15.83 5.99 10.60
C GLU A 84 -15.41 6.24 12.06
N ASN A 85 -14.10 6.27 12.32
CA ASN A 85 -13.52 6.66 13.61
C ASN A 85 -13.32 8.18 13.75
N PHE A 86 -13.95 8.99 12.89
CA PHE A 86 -13.92 10.46 12.91
C PHE A 86 -12.55 11.09 12.67
N GLU A 87 -11.64 10.39 12.00
CA GLU A 87 -10.37 10.96 11.57
C GLU A 87 -10.54 11.88 10.35
N THR A 88 -9.72 12.92 10.26
CA THR A 88 -9.76 13.85 9.12
C THR A 88 -8.97 13.30 7.93
N PRO A 89 -9.36 13.57 6.67
CA PRO A 89 -8.63 13.17 5.47
C PRO A 89 -7.13 13.49 5.50
N ALA A 90 -6.73 14.68 5.98
CA ALA A 90 -5.33 15.05 6.10
C ALA A 90 -4.55 14.20 7.13
N ALA A 91 -5.19 13.88 8.28
CA ALA A 91 -4.60 13.01 9.29
C ALA A 91 -4.43 11.57 8.77
N ILE A 92 -5.45 11.06 8.08
CA ILE A 92 -5.42 9.75 7.41
C ILE A 92 -4.26 9.71 6.42
N CYS A 93 -4.14 10.71 5.55
CA CYS A 93 -3.09 10.74 4.54
C CYS A 93 -1.69 10.93 5.11
N ALA A 94 -1.56 11.64 6.24
CA ALA A 94 -0.31 11.70 6.97
C ALA A 94 0.04 10.36 7.63
N GLN A 95 -0.94 9.69 8.22
CA GLN A 95 -0.77 8.39 8.88
C GLN A 95 -0.42 7.27 7.88
N LEU A 96 -1.03 7.31 6.69
CA LEU A 96 -0.72 6.44 5.57
C LEU A 96 0.62 6.80 4.88
N GLY A 97 1.28 7.88 5.31
CA GLY A 97 2.59 8.29 4.83
C GLY A 97 2.58 9.01 3.47
N PHE A 98 1.41 9.36 2.95
CA PHE A 98 1.26 10.15 1.72
C PHE A 98 1.55 11.63 1.95
N CYS A 99 1.25 12.16 3.14
CA CYS A 99 1.47 13.56 3.50
C CYS A 99 2.53 13.73 4.61
N GLY A 100 3.56 14.55 4.35
CA GLY A 100 4.61 14.87 5.31
C GLY A 100 6.01 14.85 4.70
N GLY A 101 6.70 16.00 4.69
CA GLY A 101 8.04 16.13 4.13
C GLY A 101 9.09 15.46 5.00
N SER A 102 9.46 14.22 4.66
CA SER A 102 10.66 13.46 5.09
C SER A 102 10.99 13.40 6.59
N SER A 103 11.07 12.16 7.08
CA SER A 103 11.76 11.71 8.30
C SER A 103 10.93 11.69 9.59
N GLU A 104 9.88 10.86 9.56
CA GLU A 104 9.69 9.76 10.50
C GLU A 104 8.75 8.76 9.79
N LYS A 105 9.31 7.98 8.86
CA LYS A 105 8.68 6.70 8.51
C LYS A 105 8.66 5.88 9.79
N GLN A 106 7.58 5.97 10.55
CA GLN A 106 7.18 4.85 11.40
C GLN A 106 7.28 3.62 10.49
N VAL A 107 7.98 2.59 10.97
CA VAL A 107 8.07 1.29 10.30
C VAL A 107 6.65 0.73 10.28
N GLN A 108 5.86 1.16 9.31
CA GLN A 108 4.54 0.67 8.96
C GLN A 108 4.63 0.49 7.46
N GLY A 109 5.13 -0.67 7.04
CA GLY A 109 5.01 -1.01 5.64
C GLY A 109 3.52 -1.08 5.30
N GLY A 110 3.14 -0.67 4.10
CA GLY A 110 1.74 -0.60 3.69
C GLY A 110 1.02 -1.95 3.78
N LEU A 111 -0.25 -2.01 3.37
CA LEU A 111 -1.12 -3.19 3.55
C LEU A 111 -0.45 -4.53 3.17
N LYS A 112 0.37 -4.56 2.11
CA LYS A 112 1.15 -5.75 1.72
C LYS A 112 2.19 -6.17 2.77
N CYS A 113 2.88 -5.25 3.42
CA CYS A 113 3.81 -5.54 4.52
C CYS A 113 3.08 -6.10 5.75
N ASP A 114 1.93 -5.52 6.10
CA ASP A 114 1.11 -5.98 7.21
C ASP A 114 0.59 -7.40 6.97
N ILE A 115 0.10 -7.68 5.75
CA ILE A 115 -0.33 -9.01 5.35
C ILE A 115 0.86 -9.97 5.30
N CYS A 116 2.01 -9.56 4.78
CA CYS A 116 3.21 -10.41 4.79
C CYS A 116 3.60 -10.80 6.22
N SER A 117 3.61 -9.83 7.14
CA SER A 117 3.93 -10.06 8.56
C SER A 117 2.91 -11.00 9.22
N PHE A 118 1.63 -10.85 8.88
CA PHE A 118 0.57 -11.76 9.30
C PHE A 118 0.80 -13.19 8.78
N LEU A 119 1.03 -13.35 7.48
CA LEU A 119 1.27 -14.65 6.85
C LEU A 119 2.52 -15.32 7.42
N LEU A 120 3.60 -14.57 7.59
CA LEU A 120 4.85 -15.06 8.17
C LEU A 120 4.64 -15.68 9.56
N LYS A 121 3.94 -14.98 10.45
CA LYS A 121 3.62 -15.47 11.79
C LYS A 121 2.73 -16.72 11.76
N LYS A 122 1.76 -16.77 10.85
CA LYS A 122 0.88 -17.94 10.68
C LYS A 122 1.65 -19.15 10.17
N ILE A 123 2.48 -18.96 9.14
CA ILE A 123 3.31 -20.00 8.55
C ILE A 123 4.28 -20.57 9.59
N GLU A 124 4.97 -19.73 10.35
CA GLU A 124 5.87 -20.18 11.43
C GLU A 124 5.14 -21.07 12.46
N GLY A 125 3.94 -20.63 12.89
CA GLY A 125 3.09 -21.42 13.79
C GLY A 125 2.69 -22.76 13.19
N TYR A 126 2.36 -22.82 11.90
CA TYR A 126 1.97 -24.05 11.22
C TYR A 126 3.14 -25.01 10.96
N ILE A 127 4.32 -24.48 10.63
CA ILE A 127 5.56 -25.27 10.53
C ILE A 127 5.88 -25.90 11.89
N THR A 128 5.78 -25.12 12.97
CA THR A 128 6.00 -25.61 14.34
C THR A 128 4.99 -26.68 14.74
N ALA A 129 3.76 -26.61 14.22
CA ALA A 129 2.73 -27.62 14.41
C ALA A 129 2.92 -28.88 13.53
N GLY A 130 3.97 -28.94 12.71
CA GLY A 130 4.28 -30.10 11.86
C GLY A 130 3.36 -30.25 10.66
N LYS A 131 2.69 -29.18 10.21
CA LYS A 131 1.84 -29.22 9.02
C LYS A 131 2.68 -29.32 7.74
N THR A 132 2.15 -30.03 6.76
CA THR A 132 2.69 -30.06 5.39
C THR A 132 2.40 -28.74 4.66
N GLU A 133 3.17 -28.43 3.62
CA GLU A 133 2.97 -27.22 2.80
C GLU A 133 1.53 -27.09 2.30
N LYS A 134 0.92 -28.18 1.83
CA LYS A 134 -0.49 -28.19 1.39
C LYS A 134 -1.47 -27.85 2.52
N GLU A 135 -1.24 -28.35 3.73
CA GLU A 135 -2.07 -28.04 4.90
C GLU A 135 -1.86 -26.60 5.38
N ILE A 136 -0.65 -26.07 5.24
CA ILE A 136 -0.33 -24.66 5.50
C ILE A 136 -1.14 -23.78 4.55
N MET A 137 -1.02 -23.99 3.24
CA MET A 137 -1.76 -23.24 2.21
C MET A 137 -3.27 -23.23 2.50
N SER A 138 -3.86 -24.41 2.73
CA SER A 138 -5.29 -24.51 3.05
C SER A 138 -5.68 -23.82 4.37
N SER A 139 -4.76 -23.74 5.34
CA SER A 139 -5.01 -23.02 6.60
C SER A 139 -4.95 -21.51 6.39
N LEU A 140 -4.03 -21.02 5.55
CA LEU A 140 -3.92 -19.60 5.21
C LEU A 140 -5.15 -19.11 4.44
N ASP A 141 -5.70 -19.89 3.51
CA ASP A 141 -6.97 -19.56 2.83
C ASP A 141 -8.12 -19.38 3.83
N GLY A 142 -8.13 -20.19 4.90
CA GLY A 142 -9.09 -20.07 5.99
C GLY A 142 -8.85 -18.80 6.81
N ASP A 143 -7.60 -18.53 7.16
CA ASP A 143 -7.19 -17.34 7.90
C ASP A 143 -7.53 -16.03 7.14
N CYS A 144 -7.30 -15.99 5.82
CA CYS A 144 -7.56 -14.83 4.99
C CYS A 144 -9.05 -14.41 4.99
N LYS A 145 -9.97 -15.37 5.03
CA LYS A 145 -11.43 -15.09 5.08
C LYS A 145 -11.87 -14.34 6.32
N HIS A 146 -11.05 -14.33 7.37
CA HIS A 146 -11.32 -13.58 8.60
C HIS A 146 -10.83 -12.13 8.55
N LEU A 147 -10.12 -11.73 7.49
CA LEU A 147 -9.57 -10.38 7.33
C LEU A 147 -10.55 -9.38 6.69
N HIS A 148 -11.82 -9.77 6.52
CA HIS A 148 -12.88 -8.91 6.01
C HIS A 148 -12.47 -8.16 4.74
N SER A 149 -12.23 -6.85 4.82
CA SER A 149 -11.83 -6.00 3.69
C SER A 149 -10.47 -6.37 3.08
N ALA A 150 -9.59 -7.04 3.82
CA ALA A 150 -8.29 -7.49 3.33
C ALA A 150 -8.28 -8.95 2.85
N SER A 151 -9.43 -9.63 2.81
CA SER A 151 -9.50 -11.05 2.41
C SER A 151 -8.93 -11.29 1.00
N SER A 152 -9.35 -10.49 0.02
CA SER A 152 -8.95 -10.66 -1.40
C SER A 152 -7.44 -10.51 -1.61
N ILE A 153 -6.86 -9.45 -1.04
CA ILE A 153 -5.42 -9.22 -1.12
C ILE A 153 -4.63 -10.26 -0.32
N CYS A 154 -5.15 -10.72 0.82
CA CYS A 154 -4.54 -11.83 1.56
C CYS A 154 -4.50 -13.11 0.73
N GLU A 155 -5.61 -13.49 0.10
CA GLU A 155 -5.70 -14.68 -0.77
C GLU A 155 -4.72 -14.56 -1.94
N SER A 156 -4.66 -13.41 -2.61
CA SER A 156 -3.67 -13.16 -3.68
C SER A 156 -2.23 -13.29 -3.17
N MET A 157 -1.94 -12.82 -1.96
CA MET A 157 -0.59 -12.90 -1.39
C MET A 157 -0.24 -14.31 -0.91
N VAL A 158 -1.23 -15.09 -0.47
CA VAL A 158 -1.05 -16.52 -0.17
C VAL A 158 -0.64 -17.26 -1.43
N ASP A 159 -1.36 -17.07 -2.53
CA ASP A 159 -1.08 -17.73 -3.80
C ASP A 159 0.31 -17.35 -4.36
N GLU A 160 0.71 -16.09 -4.23
CA GLU A 160 1.95 -15.58 -4.83
C GLU A 160 3.20 -15.80 -3.95
N TYR A 161 3.10 -15.54 -2.64
CA TYR A 161 4.27 -15.43 -1.77
C TYR A 161 4.39 -16.52 -0.72
N ALA A 162 3.29 -17.15 -0.28
CA ALA A 162 3.36 -18.13 0.81
C ALA A 162 4.31 -19.31 0.53
N PRO A 163 4.37 -19.88 -0.70
CA PRO A 163 5.33 -20.94 -1.01
C PRO A 163 6.79 -20.50 -0.79
N GLN A 164 7.14 -19.28 -1.21
CA GLN A 164 8.48 -18.73 -1.00
C GLN A 164 8.76 -18.47 0.48
N ILE A 165 7.81 -17.91 1.21
CA ILE A 165 7.94 -17.64 2.66
C ILE A 165 8.17 -18.96 3.43
N ILE A 166 7.41 -20.01 3.10
CA ILE A 166 7.60 -21.35 3.69
C ILE A 166 9.03 -21.85 3.46
N GLN A 167 9.53 -21.76 2.23
CA GLN A 167 10.90 -22.20 1.91
C GLN A 167 11.96 -21.39 2.65
N LEU A 168 11.83 -20.07 2.74
CA LEU A 168 12.76 -19.22 3.50
C LEU A 168 12.80 -19.60 4.98
N LEU A 169 11.64 -19.83 5.60
CA LEU A 169 11.55 -20.24 7.01
C LEU A 169 12.12 -21.65 7.23
N LEU A 170 11.88 -22.60 6.33
CA LEU A 170 12.50 -23.93 6.39
C LEU A 170 14.02 -23.89 6.24
N ASN A 171 14.54 -22.91 5.49
CA ASN A 171 15.96 -22.63 5.35
C ASN A 171 16.56 -21.84 6.53
N LYS A 172 15.76 -21.56 7.57
CA LYS A 172 16.15 -20.83 8.78
C LYS A 172 16.61 -19.39 8.51
N GLU A 173 16.05 -18.75 7.48
CA GLU A 173 16.15 -17.30 7.32
C GLU A 173 15.55 -16.59 8.53
N ASN A 174 16.03 -15.37 8.80
CA ASN A 174 15.50 -14.56 9.89
C ASN A 174 14.06 -14.12 9.56
N PRO A 175 13.03 -14.57 10.30
CA PRO A 175 11.64 -14.23 10.00
C PRO A 175 11.38 -12.72 9.97
N ASP A 176 12.10 -11.94 10.78
CA ASP A 176 11.98 -10.47 10.84
C ASP A 176 12.47 -9.75 9.56
N GLU A 177 13.22 -10.46 8.71
CA GLU A 177 13.79 -9.91 7.47
C GLU A 177 13.10 -10.45 6.21
N VAL A 178 12.36 -11.57 6.29
CA VAL A 178 11.77 -12.22 5.10
C VAL A 178 10.90 -11.27 4.30
N CYS A 179 9.98 -10.53 4.95
CA CYS A 179 9.09 -9.61 4.24
C CYS A 179 9.85 -8.46 3.54
N LYS A 180 11.00 -8.06 4.09
CA LYS A 180 11.90 -7.07 3.47
C LYS A 180 12.67 -7.66 2.29
N GLN A 181 13.14 -8.90 2.45
CA GLN A 181 13.88 -9.62 1.40
C GLN A 181 13.03 -9.81 0.14
N ILE A 182 11.71 -10.01 0.30
CA ILE A 182 10.77 -10.17 -0.81
C ILE A 182 10.08 -8.85 -1.20
N HIS A 183 10.57 -7.72 -0.71
CA HIS A 183 10.12 -6.37 -1.07
C HIS A 183 8.63 -6.09 -0.81
N LEU A 184 8.04 -6.79 0.16
CA LEU A 184 6.70 -6.50 0.68
C LEU A 184 6.76 -5.51 1.84
N CYS A 185 7.93 -5.42 2.48
CA CYS A 185 8.43 -4.37 3.34
C CYS A 185 9.83 -3.94 2.80
#